data_AF-A0A8B6XR05-F1
#
_entry.id   AF-A0A8B6XR05-F1
#
_cell.length_a   1.000
_cell.length_b   1.000
_cell.length_c   1.000
_cell.angle_alpha   90.00
_cell.angle_beta   90.00
_cell.angle_gamma   90.00
#
_symmetry.space_group_name_H-M   'P 1'
#
loop_
_entity.id
_entity.type
_entity.pdbx_description
1 polymer ?
#
loop_
_entity_poly.entity_id
_entity_poly.type
_entity_poly.pdbx_seq_one_letter_code
_entity_poly.pdbx_strand_id
1 'polypeptide(L)'
;HTILVGIIVMITQKLHARFVFIINKNVVAVNNRRVYHGAAFLFFYFNIFIGLVTSFMRIIYGMILGIIFFQRLQHSSLPRYYEKFDPGYMAYIGYILLEHFHANPVVQCFIRLLTDQCCNKFSRDEDVYFENSVMKLVEKGSIPAEKLRRCRNINRWHLYVMLSQNVSLQKYRYHRLKKATQLSVSGMLFNIHSSNFVIPINNFS
;
A
#
# COMPACT_ATOMS: atom_id res chain seq x y z
N HIS A 1 22.52 -7.41 -25.43
CA HIS A 1 23.45 -6.38 -25.94
C HIS A 1 24.74 -6.30 -25.14
N THR A 2 24.69 -6.06 -23.82
CA THR A 2 25.87 -5.98 -22.94
C THR A 2 26.75 -7.23 -22.94
N ILE A 3 26.15 -8.43 -22.97
CA ILE A 3 26.88 -9.71 -23.04
C ILE A 3 27.63 -9.84 -24.37
N LEU A 4 27.01 -9.43 -25.49
CA LEU A 4 27.62 -9.48 -26.83
C LEU A 4 28.80 -8.51 -26.93
N VAL A 5 28.67 -7.31 -26.37
CA VAL A 5 29.78 -6.35 -26.25
C VAL A 5 30.91 -6.93 -25.38
N GLY A 6 30.58 -7.57 -24.26
CA GLY A 6 31.55 -8.26 -23.42
C GLY A 6 32.30 -9.37 -24.17
N ILE A 7 31.58 -10.15 -25.01
CA ILE A 7 32.18 -11.17 -25.87
C ILE A 7 33.11 -10.53 -26.91
N ILE A 8 32.72 -9.42 -27.54
CA ILE A 8 33.58 -8.68 -28.48
C ILE A 8 34.86 -8.22 -27.77
N VAL A 9 34.76 -7.64 -26.58
CA VAL A 9 35.93 -7.21 -25.80
C VAL A 9 36.83 -8.40 -25.45
N MET A 10 36.26 -9.54 -25.04
CA MET A 10 37.02 -10.76 -24.77
C MET A 10 37.70 -11.31 -26.03
N ILE A 11 37.03 -11.26 -27.19
CA ILE A 11 37.61 -11.67 -28.47
C ILE A 11 38.76 -10.72 -28.84
N THR A 12 38.61 -9.41 -28.69
CA THR A 12 39.67 -8.43 -28.95
C THR A 12 40.86 -8.62 -28.01
N GLN A 13 40.63 -8.93 -26.73
CA GLN A 13 41.69 -9.28 -25.78
C GLN A 13 42.40 -10.59 -26.14
N LYS A 14 41.65 -11.60 -26.59
CA LYS A 14 42.20 -12.89 -27.03
C LYS A 14 42.96 -12.78 -28.35
N LEU A 15 42.50 -11.93 -29.26
CA LEU A 15 43.20 -11.56 -30.49
C LEU A 15 44.49 -10.81 -30.14
N HIS A 16 44.45 -9.84 -29.23
CA HIS A 16 45.64 -9.16 -28.73
C HIS A 16 46.64 -10.18 -28.19
N ALA A 17 46.25 -11.05 -27.26
CA ALA A 17 47.13 -12.08 -26.72
C ALA A 17 47.70 -13.00 -27.82
N ARG A 18 46.91 -13.40 -28.81
CA ARG A 18 47.35 -14.25 -29.93
C ARG A 18 48.31 -13.54 -30.90
N PHE A 19 48.04 -12.31 -31.29
CA PHE A 19 48.86 -11.56 -32.26
C PHE A 19 50.12 -10.96 -31.63
N VAL A 20 50.11 -10.71 -30.32
CA VAL A 20 51.21 -10.08 -29.58
C VAL A 20 52.19 -11.10 -29.00
N PHE A 21 51.70 -12.20 -28.42
CA PHE A 21 52.57 -13.14 -27.70
C PHE A 21 53.11 -14.28 -28.57
N ILE A 22 52.48 -14.61 -29.71
CA ILE A 22 52.80 -15.85 -30.43
C ILE A 22 53.51 -15.53 -31.74
N ILE A 23 54.83 -15.71 -31.75
CA ILE A 23 55.64 -15.90 -32.95
C ILE A 23 56.03 -17.38 -33.13
N ASN A 24 56.19 -18.14 -32.04
CA ASN A 24 56.29 -19.60 -32.05
C ASN A 24 55.66 -20.20 -30.79
N LYS A 25 55.10 -21.41 -30.89
CA LYS A 25 54.39 -22.11 -29.79
C LYS A 25 55.24 -22.32 -28.51
N ASN A 26 56.57 -22.21 -28.62
CA ASN A 26 57.51 -22.58 -27.56
C ASN A 26 58.36 -21.42 -27.01
N VAL A 27 58.34 -20.22 -27.62
CA VAL A 27 59.12 -19.05 -27.13
C VAL A 27 58.33 -17.75 -27.35
N VAL A 28 58.13 -17.00 -26.26
CA VAL A 28 57.54 -15.65 -26.28
C VAL A 28 58.62 -14.64 -26.70
N ALA A 29 58.88 -14.52 -27.99
CA ALA A 29 59.83 -13.55 -28.53
C ALA A 29 59.17 -12.69 -29.62
N VAL A 30 59.34 -11.36 -29.53
CA VAL A 30 58.76 -10.40 -30.48
C VAL A 30 59.81 -9.96 -31.51
N ASN A 31 59.63 -10.34 -32.77
CA ASN A 31 60.63 -10.09 -33.84
C ASN A 31 60.62 -8.66 -34.40
N ASN A 32 59.61 -7.84 -34.10
CA ASN A 32 59.61 -6.44 -34.51
C ASN A 32 58.89 -5.55 -33.49
N ARG A 33 59.63 -5.12 -32.47
CA ARG A 33 59.13 -4.35 -31.32
C ARG A 33 58.42 -3.04 -31.71
N ARG A 34 58.83 -2.40 -32.82
CA ARG A 34 58.21 -1.16 -33.31
C ARG A 34 56.81 -1.38 -33.89
N VAL A 35 56.64 -2.37 -34.74
CA VAL A 35 55.34 -2.72 -35.32
C VAL A 35 54.39 -3.23 -34.24
N TYR A 36 54.93 -3.98 -33.27
CA TYR A 36 54.17 -4.44 -32.10
C TYR A 36 53.59 -3.27 -31.28
N HIS A 37 54.42 -2.30 -30.89
CA HIS A 37 53.93 -1.14 -30.14
C HIS A 37 52.92 -0.30 -30.93
N GLY A 38 53.13 -0.12 -32.25
CA GLY A 38 52.19 0.59 -33.11
C GLY A 38 50.82 -0.08 -33.21
N ALA A 39 50.80 -1.41 -33.41
CA ALA A 39 49.56 -2.18 -33.44
C ALA A 39 48.85 -2.16 -32.08
N ALA A 40 49.56 -2.40 -30.98
CA ALA A 40 48.99 -2.39 -29.63
C ALA A 40 48.36 -1.03 -29.28
N PHE A 41 49.01 0.08 -29.65
CA PHE A 41 48.48 1.43 -29.45
C PHE A 41 47.18 1.66 -30.23
N LEU A 42 47.12 1.25 -31.49
CA LEU A 42 45.93 1.38 -32.34
C LEU A 42 44.76 0.55 -31.78
N PHE A 43 45.00 -0.70 -31.36
CA PHE A 43 43.96 -1.53 -30.76
C PHE A 43 43.48 -1.02 -29.39
N PHE A 44 44.38 -0.44 -28.58
CA PHE A 44 43.99 0.19 -27.32
C PHE A 44 43.00 1.35 -27.55
N TYR A 45 43.28 2.19 -28.55
CA TYR A 45 42.41 3.28 -28.94
C TYR A 45 41.02 2.78 -29.38
N PHE A 46 40.95 1.76 -30.23
CA PHE A 46 39.66 1.18 -30.65
C PHE A 46 38.87 0.56 -29.49
N ASN A 47 39.54 -0.08 -28.53
CA ASN A 47 38.85 -0.63 -27.35
C ASN A 47 38.20 0.46 -26.49
N ILE A 48 38.85 1.61 -26.33
CA ILE A 48 38.27 2.76 -25.62
C ILE A 48 37.03 3.27 -26.36
N PHE A 49 37.11 3.44 -27.69
CA PHE A 49 35.99 3.89 -28.51
C PHE A 49 34.79 2.94 -28.44
N ILE A 50 35.02 1.63 -28.54
CA ILE A 50 33.98 0.61 -28.41
C ILE A 50 33.34 0.67 -27.02
N GLY A 51 34.15 0.81 -25.96
CA GLY A 51 33.65 0.99 -24.60
C GLY A 51 32.75 2.23 -24.44
N LEU A 52 33.15 3.36 -25.03
CA LEU A 52 32.35 4.58 -25.04
C LEU A 52 31.02 4.40 -25.77
N VAL A 53 31.06 3.96 -27.03
CA VAL A 53 29.85 3.76 -27.86
C VAL A 53 28.87 2.82 -27.19
N THR A 54 29.36 1.75 -26.57
CA THR A 54 28.50 0.76 -25.91
C THR A 54 27.89 1.26 -24.61
N SER A 55 28.61 2.11 -23.86
CA SER A 55 28.07 2.83 -22.71
C SER A 55 26.94 3.79 -23.14
N PHE A 56 27.16 4.58 -24.20
CA PHE A 56 26.13 5.45 -24.76
C PHE A 56 24.88 4.68 -25.21
N MET A 57 25.06 3.57 -25.93
CA MET A 57 23.93 2.72 -26.33
C MET A 57 23.18 2.16 -25.12
N ARG A 58 23.88 1.78 -24.04
CA ARG A 58 23.23 1.33 -22.80
C ARG A 58 22.35 2.41 -22.19
N ILE A 59 22.81 3.66 -22.20
CA ILE A 59 22.03 4.81 -21.71
C ILE A 59 20.78 5.01 -22.58
N ILE A 60 20.92 5.00 -23.91
CA ILE A 60 19.80 5.17 -24.84
C ILE A 60 18.75 4.08 -24.65
N TYR A 61 19.15 2.81 -24.61
CA TYR A 61 18.21 1.71 -24.36
C TYR A 61 17.57 1.81 -22.97
N GLY A 62 18.33 2.23 -21.96
CA GLY A 62 17.80 2.48 -20.61
C GLY A 62 16.74 3.57 -20.61
N MET A 63 16.92 4.66 -21.38
CA MET A 63 15.93 5.71 -21.53
C MET A 63 14.68 5.23 -22.27
N ILE A 64 14.83 4.50 -23.38
CA ILE A 64 13.69 3.97 -24.14
C ILE A 64 12.86 3.03 -23.28
N LEU A 65 13.52 2.07 -22.61
CA LEU A 65 12.85 1.18 -21.65
C LEU A 65 12.23 1.99 -20.52
N GLY A 66 12.94 2.97 -19.99
CA GLY A 66 12.45 3.91 -18.99
C GLY A 66 11.14 4.57 -19.41
N ILE A 67 11.03 5.10 -20.63
CA ILE A 67 9.81 5.74 -21.15
C ILE A 67 8.67 4.73 -21.30
N ILE A 68 8.95 3.54 -21.84
CA ILE A 68 7.94 2.47 -22.01
C ILE A 68 7.40 2.01 -20.65
N PHE A 69 8.29 1.82 -19.66
CA PHE A 69 7.92 1.42 -18.31
C PHE A 69 7.30 2.55 -17.51
N PHE A 70 7.70 3.80 -17.75
CA PHE A 70 7.13 4.98 -17.10
C PHE A 70 5.64 5.13 -17.40
N GLN A 71 5.21 4.73 -18.60
CA GLN A 71 3.78 4.68 -18.95
C GLN A 71 3.00 3.62 -18.13
N ARG A 72 3.66 2.56 -17.65
CA ARG A 72 3.08 1.56 -16.75
C ARG A 72 3.48 1.86 -15.30
N LEU A 73 2.79 2.83 -14.70
CA LEU A 73 2.95 3.36 -13.34
C LEU A 73 2.78 2.35 -12.17
N GLN A 74 2.86 1.04 -12.41
CA GLN A 74 2.57 0.02 -11.41
C GLN A 74 3.77 -0.30 -10.49
N HIS A 75 4.97 0.18 -10.80
CA HIS A 75 6.14 -0.08 -9.96
C HIS A 75 7.08 1.13 -9.95
N SER A 76 7.51 1.55 -8.76
CA SER A 76 8.53 2.61 -8.66
C SER A 76 9.80 2.13 -9.34
N SER A 77 10.27 2.90 -10.33
CA SER A 77 11.55 2.65 -11.01
C SER A 77 12.74 3.12 -10.18
N LEU A 78 12.48 3.83 -9.08
CA LEU A 78 13.50 4.32 -8.18
C LEU A 78 13.87 3.23 -7.16
N PRO A 79 15.14 3.18 -6.72
CA PRO A 79 15.55 2.28 -5.64
C PRO A 79 14.76 2.59 -4.36
N ARG A 80 14.56 1.57 -3.52
CA ARG A 80 13.63 1.59 -2.37
C ARG A 80 13.74 2.78 -1.41
N TYR A 81 14.94 3.35 -1.32
CA TYR A 81 15.21 4.52 -0.48
C TYR A 81 14.70 5.85 -1.07
N TYR A 82 14.54 5.92 -2.39
CA TYR A 82 14.13 7.10 -3.14
C TYR A 82 12.72 6.99 -3.72
N GLU A 83 11.99 5.92 -3.42
CA GLU A 83 10.58 5.76 -3.83
C GLU A 83 9.70 6.95 -3.44
N LYS A 84 10.02 7.63 -2.33
CA LYS A 84 9.27 8.82 -1.87
C LYS A 84 9.50 10.08 -2.69
N PHE A 85 10.58 10.11 -3.47
CA PHE A 85 10.89 11.23 -4.35
C PHE A 85 10.14 11.13 -5.69
N ASP A 86 9.50 9.99 -5.96
CA ASP A 86 8.66 9.78 -7.14
C ASP A 86 7.21 10.20 -6.85
N PRO A 87 6.74 11.36 -7.36
CA PRO A 87 5.38 11.82 -7.13
C PRO A 87 4.33 10.91 -7.79
N GLY A 88 4.68 10.24 -8.89
CA GLY A 88 3.78 9.31 -9.58
C GLY A 88 3.49 8.08 -8.72
N TYR A 89 4.53 7.49 -8.14
CA TYR A 89 4.40 6.37 -7.23
C TYR A 89 3.63 6.74 -5.95
N MET A 90 3.87 7.92 -5.39
CA MET A 90 3.13 8.41 -4.22
C MET A 90 1.64 8.65 -4.51
N ALA A 91 1.32 9.21 -5.67
CA ALA A 91 -0.07 9.37 -6.12
C ALA A 91 -0.76 8.00 -6.30
N TYR A 92 -0.07 7.01 -6.86
CA TYR A 92 -0.59 5.65 -7.01
C TYR A 92 -0.88 4.96 -5.67
N ILE A 93 0.04 5.06 -4.69
CA ILE A 93 -0.21 4.55 -3.32
C ILE A 93 -1.43 5.24 -2.70
N GLY A 94 -1.52 6.57 -2.83
CA GLY A 94 -2.66 7.35 -2.36
C GLY A 94 -3.98 6.89 -2.98
N TYR A 95 -3.97 6.64 -4.29
CA TYR A 95 -5.12 6.10 -5.02
C TYR A 95 -5.54 4.73 -4.50
N ILE A 96 -4.62 3.76 -4.38
CA ILE A 96 -4.94 2.42 -3.85
C ILE A 96 -5.50 2.51 -2.43
N LEU A 97 -4.91 3.35 -1.59
CA LEU A 97 -5.36 3.49 -0.21
C LEU A 97 -6.78 4.07 -0.16
N LEU A 98 -7.05 5.10 -0.96
CA LEU A 98 -8.36 5.72 -1.10
C LEU A 98 -9.39 4.71 -1.64
N GLU A 99 -9.04 3.98 -2.70
CA GLU A 99 -9.86 2.93 -3.27
C GLU A 99 -10.14 1.82 -2.26
N HIS A 100 -9.14 1.40 -1.48
CA HIS A 100 -9.31 0.40 -0.44
C HIS A 100 -10.29 0.87 0.65
N PHE A 101 -10.28 2.15 1.01
CA PHE A 101 -11.22 2.69 2.00
C PHE A 101 -12.65 2.83 1.44
N HIS A 102 -12.80 3.31 0.21
CA HIS A 102 -14.13 3.57 -0.40
C HIS A 102 -14.77 2.33 -1.03
N ALA A 103 -13.97 1.47 -1.64
CA ALA A 103 -14.41 0.25 -2.34
C ALA A 103 -14.28 -1.01 -1.47
N ASN A 104 -14.20 -0.87 -0.14
CA ASN A 104 -14.15 -2.04 0.73
C ASN A 104 -15.46 -2.84 0.64
N PRO A 105 -15.46 -4.05 0.04
CA PRO A 105 -16.70 -4.80 -0.19
C PRO A 105 -17.34 -5.23 1.13
N VAL A 106 -16.55 -5.41 2.19
CA VAL A 106 -17.06 -5.78 3.53
C VAL A 106 -17.88 -4.64 4.12
N VAL A 107 -17.37 -3.42 4.06
CA VAL A 107 -18.08 -2.23 4.59
C VAL A 107 -19.33 -1.96 3.74
N GLN A 108 -19.23 -2.04 2.42
CA GLN A 108 -20.40 -1.86 1.55
C GLN A 108 -21.47 -2.93 1.78
N CYS A 109 -21.09 -4.20 1.94
CA CYS A 109 -22.01 -5.28 2.28
C CYS A 109 -22.64 -5.07 3.65
N PHE A 110 -21.86 -4.64 4.65
CA PHE A 110 -22.37 -4.33 5.99
C PHE A 110 -23.39 -3.20 5.97
N ILE A 111 -23.11 -2.09 5.26
CA ILE A 111 -24.05 -0.97 5.11
C ILE A 111 -25.31 -1.44 4.39
N ARG A 112 -25.19 -2.19 3.28
CA ARG A 112 -26.35 -2.74 2.56
C ARG A 112 -27.20 -3.64 3.45
N LEU A 113 -26.57 -4.50 4.26
CA LEU A 113 -27.27 -5.35 5.20
C LEU A 113 -28.00 -4.52 6.26
N LEU A 114 -27.37 -3.48 6.84
CA LEU A 114 -28.05 -2.59 7.78
C LEU A 114 -29.21 -1.82 7.14
N THR A 115 -29.03 -1.29 5.94
CA THR A 115 -30.07 -0.56 5.20
C THR A 115 -31.24 -1.47 4.85
N ASP A 116 -30.98 -2.68 4.36
CA ASP A 116 -32.00 -3.68 4.07
C ASP A 116 -32.80 -4.06 5.33
N GLN A 117 -32.13 -4.22 6.48
CA GLN A 117 -32.82 -4.45 7.76
C GLN A 117 -33.67 -3.27 8.21
N CYS A 118 -33.25 -2.02 7.93
CA CYS A 118 -34.06 -0.82 8.22
C CYS A 118 -35.26 -0.70 7.27
N CYS A 119 -35.05 -0.88 5.96
CA CYS A 119 -36.10 -0.79 4.94
C CYS A 119 -37.10 -1.94 5.04
N ASN A 120 -36.68 -3.19 5.24
CA ASN A 120 -37.59 -4.32 5.47
C ASN A 120 -38.42 -4.19 6.74
N LYS A 121 -37.95 -3.42 7.72
CA LYS A 121 -38.72 -3.09 8.92
C LYS A 121 -39.78 -2.01 8.65
N PHE A 122 -39.55 -1.17 7.64
CA PHE A 122 -40.49 -0.14 7.17
C PHE A 122 -41.51 -0.75 6.19
N SER A 123 -41.08 -1.57 5.24
CA SER A 123 -41.94 -2.26 4.27
C SER A 123 -42.84 -3.34 4.89
N ARG A 124 -42.53 -3.86 6.08
CA ARG A 124 -43.46 -4.73 6.84
C ARG A 124 -44.58 -3.97 7.55
N ASP A 125 -44.54 -2.64 7.57
CA ASP A 125 -45.60 -1.75 8.09
C ASP A 125 -46.30 -0.95 6.95
N GLU A 126 -45.90 -1.12 5.69
CA GLU A 126 -46.39 -0.36 4.51
C GLU A 126 -47.44 -1.10 3.65
N ASP A 127 -48.23 -1.99 4.24
CA ASP A 127 -49.50 -2.40 3.61
C ASP A 127 -50.71 -1.60 4.14
N VAL A 128 -50.53 -0.63 5.05
CA VAL A 128 -51.66 0.19 5.57
C VAL A 128 -51.22 1.63 5.91
N TYR A 129 -51.44 2.54 4.95
CA TYR A 129 -51.61 4.00 5.07
C TYR A 129 -50.62 4.83 5.91
N PHE A 130 -49.74 5.51 5.16
CA PHE A 130 -48.66 6.45 5.50
C PHE A 130 -48.96 7.59 6.50
N GLU A 131 -50.23 7.94 6.77
CA GLU A 131 -50.53 9.07 7.69
C GLU A 131 -50.70 8.68 9.17
N ASN A 132 -51.08 7.43 9.45
CA ASN A 132 -51.27 6.97 10.84
C ASN A 132 -49.95 6.57 11.53
N SER A 133 -48.86 6.46 10.76
CA SER A 133 -47.60 5.83 11.16
C SER A 133 -46.75 6.71 12.09
N VAL A 134 -46.72 8.03 11.84
CA VAL A 134 -45.97 8.97 12.68
C VAL A 134 -46.61 9.08 14.07
N MET A 135 -47.94 9.06 14.13
CA MET A 135 -48.70 9.06 15.39
C MET A 135 -48.56 7.73 16.15
N LYS A 136 -48.61 6.58 15.46
CA LYS A 136 -48.49 5.24 16.08
C LYS A 136 -47.09 4.88 16.58
N LEU A 137 -46.02 5.42 15.98
CA LEU A 137 -44.64 5.21 16.45
C LEU A 137 -44.34 6.00 17.73
N VAL A 138 -45.01 7.14 17.93
CA VAL A 138 -44.97 7.92 19.18
C VAL A 138 -45.85 7.27 20.26
N GLU A 139 -47.00 6.71 19.88
CA GLU A 139 -47.94 6.05 20.81
C GLU A 139 -47.49 4.65 21.25
N LYS A 140 -46.90 3.84 20.34
CA LYS A 140 -46.24 2.55 20.69
C LYS A 140 -44.79 2.78 21.09
N GLY A 141 -44.58 3.56 22.16
CA GLY A 141 -43.27 3.84 22.75
C GLY A 141 -42.52 2.63 23.36
N SER A 142 -42.82 1.38 22.98
CA SER A 142 -42.05 0.22 23.43
C SER A 142 -42.13 -0.95 22.46
N ILE A 143 -41.03 -1.20 21.74
CA ILE A 143 -40.73 -2.55 21.27
C ILE A 143 -40.84 -3.46 22.51
N PRO A 144 -41.58 -4.59 22.47
CA PRO A 144 -41.80 -5.40 23.67
C PRO A 144 -40.44 -5.75 24.29
N ALA A 145 -40.25 -5.34 25.55
CA ALA A 145 -38.97 -5.47 26.26
C ALA A 145 -38.45 -6.91 26.24
N GLU A 146 -39.36 -7.88 26.19
CA GLU A 146 -39.07 -9.31 26.07
C GLU A 146 -38.43 -9.70 24.73
N LYS A 147 -38.89 -9.13 23.60
CA LYS A 147 -38.29 -9.34 22.27
C LYS A 147 -36.88 -8.75 22.19
N LEU A 148 -36.69 -7.56 22.77
CA LEU A 148 -35.37 -6.93 22.93
C LEU A 148 -34.43 -7.76 23.82
N ARG A 149 -34.93 -8.31 24.93
CA ARG A 149 -34.17 -9.19 25.83
C ARG A 149 -33.74 -10.47 25.12
N ARG A 150 -34.64 -11.10 24.34
CA ARG A 150 -34.34 -12.31 23.56
C ARG A 150 -33.24 -12.07 22.53
N CYS A 151 -33.34 -11.01 21.71
CA CYS A 151 -32.30 -10.68 20.73
C CYS A 151 -30.95 -10.36 21.41
N ARG A 152 -30.97 -9.67 22.55
CA ARG A 152 -29.76 -9.35 23.32
C ARG A 152 -29.07 -10.62 23.84
N ASN A 153 -29.83 -11.59 24.33
CA ASN A 153 -29.30 -12.85 24.83
C ASN A 153 -28.70 -13.70 23.70
N ILE A 154 -29.35 -13.73 22.53
CA ILE A 154 -28.84 -14.40 21.32
C ILE A 154 -27.53 -13.74 20.86
N ASN A 155 -27.47 -12.41 20.79
CA ASN A 155 -26.24 -11.69 20.42
C ASN A 155 -25.10 -11.93 21.42
N ARG A 156 -25.41 -12.03 22.72
CA ARG A 156 -24.43 -12.38 23.76
C ARG A 156 -23.91 -13.80 23.58
N TRP A 157 -24.78 -14.75 23.23
CA TRP A 157 -24.38 -16.13 22.97
C TRP A 157 -23.52 -16.24 21.70
N HIS A 158 -23.93 -15.62 20.59
CA HIS A 158 -23.11 -15.57 19.36
C HIS A 158 -21.74 -14.95 19.61
N LEU A 159 -21.68 -13.89 20.42
CA LEU A 159 -20.43 -13.28 20.83
C LEU A 159 -19.54 -14.25 21.61
N TYR A 160 -20.12 -14.98 22.58
CA TYR A 160 -19.37 -15.97 23.35
C TYR A 160 -18.79 -17.06 22.44
N VAL A 161 -19.60 -17.61 21.54
CA VAL A 161 -19.17 -18.62 20.56
C VAL A 161 -18.04 -18.06 19.68
N MET A 162 -18.20 -16.86 19.13
CA MET A 162 -17.17 -16.20 18.30
C MET A 162 -15.85 -16.02 19.06
N LEU A 163 -15.90 -15.60 20.33
CA LEU A 163 -14.72 -15.39 21.16
C LEU A 163 -14.06 -16.70 21.61
N SER A 164 -14.84 -17.76 21.84
CA SER A 164 -14.29 -19.08 22.18
C SER A 164 -13.52 -19.69 21.01
N GLN A 165 -13.98 -19.46 19.77
CA GLN A 165 -13.32 -19.93 18.56
C GLN A 165 -12.13 -19.05 18.15
N ASN A 166 -12.11 -17.77 18.54
CA ASN A 166 -11.08 -16.80 18.17
C ASN A 166 -10.43 -16.17 19.42
N VAL A 167 -9.55 -16.91 20.08
CA VAL A 167 -8.89 -16.49 21.34
C VAL A 167 -8.07 -15.21 21.18
N SER A 168 -7.48 -14.95 20.00
CA SER A 168 -6.72 -13.73 19.70
C SER A 168 -7.57 -12.45 19.84
N LEU A 169 -8.86 -12.51 19.49
CA LEU A 169 -9.79 -11.36 19.53
C LEU A 169 -10.19 -10.98 20.97
N GLN A 170 -10.05 -11.89 21.93
CA GLN A 170 -10.38 -11.62 23.33
C GLN A 170 -9.49 -10.52 23.91
N LYS A 171 -8.19 -10.55 23.60
CA LYS A 171 -7.21 -9.53 24.04
C LYS A 171 -7.57 -8.15 23.49
N TYR A 172 -7.85 -8.05 22.18
CA TYR A 172 -8.26 -6.80 21.54
C TYR A 172 -9.56 -6.25 22.13
N ARG A 173 -10.54 -7.12 22.38
CA ARG A 173 -11.81 -6.74 23.00
C ARG A 173 -11.63 -6.24 24.43
N TYR A 174 -10.83 -6.92 25.24
CA TYR A 174 -10.50 -6.50 26.61
C TYR A 174 -9.85 -5.11 26.63
N HIS A 175 -8.85 -4.88 25.78
CA HIS A 175 -8.22 -3.56 25.65
C HIS A 175 -9.21 -2.48 25.21
N ARG A 176 -10.07 -2.77 24.22
CA ARG A 176 -11.08 -1.81 23.75
C ARG A 176 -12.08 -1.45 24.84
N LEU A 177 -12.51 -2.43 25.66
CA LEU A 177 -13.40 -2.21 26.80
C LEU A 177 -12.72 -1.38 27.88
N LYS A 178 -11.48 -1.71 28.26
CA LYS A 178 -10.71 -0.91 29.22
C LYS A 178 -10.56 0.55 28.77
N LYS A 179 -10.24 0.77 27.48
CA LYS A 179 -10.15 2.11 26.88
C LYS A 179 -11.51 2.84 26.92
N ALA A 180 -12.60 2.16 26.58
CA ALA A 180 -13.95 2.74 26.61
C ALA A 180 -14.40 3.10 28.04
N THR A 181 -14.11 2.25 29.03
CA THR A 181 -14.42 2.53 30.44
C THR A 181 -13.60 3.72 30.95
N GLN A 182 -12.31 3.80 30.60
CA GLN A 182 -11.46 4.94 30.96
C GLN A 182 -11.94 6.25 30.34
N LEU A 183 -12.34 6.24 29.06
CA LEU A 183 -12.92 7.41 28.37
C LEU A 183 -14.27 7.83 28.99
N SER A 184 -15.12 6.88 29.37
CA SER A 184 -16.38 7.16 30.06
C SER A 184 -16.16 7.74 31.46
N VAL A 185 -15.17 7.25 32.21
CA VAL A 185 -14.80 7.78 33.53
C VAL A 185 -14.17 9.16 33.41
N SER A 186 -13.31 9.39 32.41
CA SER A 186 -12.72 10.71 32.14
C SER A 186 -13.79 11.72 31.67
N GLY A 187 -14.76 11.30 30.86
CA GLY A 187 -15.91 12.12 30.47
C GLY A 187 -16.85 12.42 31.65
N MET A 188 -17.07 11.46 32.56
CA MET A 188 -17.80 11.71 33.81
C MET A 188 -17.06 12.67 34.74
N LEU A 189 -15.73 12.58 34.88
CA LEU A 189 -14.93 13.52 35.67
C LEU A 189 -14.99 14.95 35.12
N PHE A 190 -14.97 15.12 33.79
CA PHE A 190 -15.20 16.43 33.16
C PHE A 190 -16.61 16.96 33.43
N ASN A 191 -17.63 16.11 33.40
CA ASN A 191 -19.02 16.52 33.64
C ASN A 191 -19.27 16.88 35.13
N ILE A 192 -18.62 16.19 36.06
CA ILE A 192 -18.68 16.49 37.51
C ILE A 192 -17.96 17.80 37.83
N HIS A 193 -16.88 18.14 37.11
CA HIS A 193 -16.21 19.43 37.31
C HIS A 193 -17.05 20.60 36.78
N SER A 194 -17.78 20.43 35.67
CA SER A 194 -18.74 21.42 35.15
C SER A 194 -20.02 21.54 36.00
N SER A 195 -20.47 20.49 36.69
CA SER A 195 -21.67 20.57 37.55
C SER A 195 -21.43 21.27 38.90
N ASN A 196 -20.18 21.53 39.28
CA ASN A 196 -19.82 22.29 40.48
C ASN A 196 -19.68 23.79 40.24
N PHE A 197 -19.89 24.27 39.01
CA PHE A 197 -19.92 25.70 38.70
C PHE A 197 -21.37 26.17 38.57
N VAL A 198 -22.08 26.23 39.72
CA VAL A 198 -23.32 26.99 39.83
C VAL A 198 -22.91 28.47 39.85
N ILE A 199 -23.04 29.13 38.71
CA ILE A 199 -22.94 30.59 38.61
C ILE A 199 -24.16 31.15 39.34
N PRO A 200 -24.01 31.93 40.43
CA PRO A 200 -25.14 32.59 41.03
C PRO A 200 -25.60 33.68 40.06
N ILE A 201 -26.81 33.52 39.54
CA ILE A 201 -27.50 34.57 38.78
C ILE A 201 -27.96 35.59 39.83
N ASN A 202 -27.08 36.51 40.21
CA ASN A 202 -27.47 37.69 40.99
C ASN A 202 -28.01 38.76 40.03
N ASN A 203 -29.27 39.10 40.26
CA ASN A 203 -29.96 40.27 39.74
C ASN A 203 -29.06 41.49 39.71
N PHE A 204 -28.97 42.13 38.55
CA PHE A 204 -28.80 43.57 38.46
C PHE A 204 -29.92 44.13 37.60
N SER A 205 -30.71 44.96 38.28
CA SER A 205 -31.65 45.97 37.79
C SER A 205 -31.10 46.84 36.66
#